data_AF-A0A8S3SNS2-F1
#
_entry.id   AF-A0A8S3SNS2-F1
#
_cell.length_a   1.000
_cell.length_b   1.000
_cell.length_c   1.000
_cell.angle_alpha   90.00
_cell.angle_beta   90.00
_cell.angle_gamma   90.00
#
_symmetry.space_group_name_H-M   'P 1'
#
loop_
_entity.id
_entity.type
_entity.pdbx_description
1 polymer ?
#
loop_
_entity_poly.entity_id
_entity_poly.type
_entity_poly.pdbx_seq_one_letter_code
_entity_poly.pdbx_strand_id
1 'polypeptide(L)'
;MSETERIKYCKEMKKLKRKEQKNKSYNKYKEKYNTSRIRSPKSEVSKSALYKRNQRQKMKEQKEKQNQYKRRSRDKTQNVRQQNNQNDDIPNAIFKNKMAKYRALKRLKDALPASPSKKQAILKHYMCVSPTAKQSLKRQSPSLSEKVLENMKGFIHETKQKRNYDARNAMHVISASVSGEKIQKEKKAKQRVSWDCTRGDFLAVKEFALLF
;
A
#
# COMPACT_ATOMS: atom_id res chain seq x y z
N MET A 1 -56.43 28.37 -58.42
CA MET A 1 -55.09 28.20 -57.81
C MET A 1 -54.10 29.05 -58.57
N SER A 2 -53.51 30.04 -57.89
CA SER A 2 -52.48 30.91 -58.46
C SER A 2 -51.14 30.16 -58.60
N GLU A 3 -50.28 30.64 -59.49
CA GLU A 3 -48.98 30.00 -59.74
C GLU A 3 -48.07 29.99 -58.50
N THR A 4 -48.20 31.02 -57.66
CA THR A 4 -47.52 31.12 -56.36
C THR A 4 -47.99 30.05 -55.36
N GLU A 5 -49.30 29.74 -55.34
CA GLU A 5 -49.86 28.65 -54.52
C GLU A 5 -49.35 27.28 -54.98
N ARG A 6 -49.23 27.05 -56.29
CA ARG A 6 -48.68 25.79 -56.85
C ARG A 6 -47.21 25.60 -56.45
N ILE A 7 -46.39 26.65 -56.52
CA ILE A 7 -44.98 26.61 -56.11
C ILE A 7 -44.86 26.33 -54.60
N LYS A 8 -45.70 26.97 -53.77
CA LYS A 8 -45.71 26.79 -52.32
C LYS A 8 -46.12 25.37 -51.95
N TYR A 9 -47.15 24.83 -52.59
CA TYR A 9 -47.60 23.45 -52.43
C TYR A 9 -46.52 22.43 -52.81
N CYS A 10 -45.84 22.63 -53.95
CA CYS A 10 -44.73 21.77 -54.37
C CYS A 10 -43.54 21.79 -53.38
N LYS A 11 -43.22 22.95 -52.79
CA LYS A 11 -42.17 23.06 -51.76
C LYS A 11 -42.56 22.33 -50.47
N GLU A 12 -43.81 22.47 -50.01
CA GLU A 12 -44.30 21.77 -48.81
C GLU A 12 -44.34 20.24 -49.04
N MET A 13 -44.80 19.79 -50.21
CA MET A 13 -44.78 18.37 -50.56
C MET A 13 -43.35 17.78 -50.59
N LYS A 14 -42.37 18.52 -51.11
CA LYS A 14 -40.96 18.10 -51.07
C LYS A 14 -40.42 18.02 -49.64
N LYS A 15 -40.79 18.96 -48.75
CA LYS A 15 -40.41 18.91 -47.33
C LYS A 15 -41.02 17.70 -46.61
N LEU A 16 -42.29 17.41 -46.87
CA LEU A 16 -42.99 16.26 -46.28
C LEU A 16 -42.33 14.94 -46.70
N LYS A 17 -42.04 14.76 -48.01
CA LYS A 17 -41.33 13.56 -48.51
C LYS A 17 -39.95 13.37 -47.87
N ARG A 18 -39.20 14.46 -47.65
CA ARG A 18 -37.90 14.41 -46.95
C ARG A 18 -38.04 14.01 -45.48
N LYS A 19 -39.05 14.54 -44.77
CA LYS A 19 -39.34 14.14 -43.38
C LYS A 19 -39.72 12.66 -43.29
N GLU A 20 -40.54 12.18 -44.22
CA GLU A 20 -40.98 10.79 -44.26
C GLU A 20 -39.81 9.82 -44.51
N GLN A 21 -38.92 10.15 -45.46
CA GLN A 21 -37.69 9.37 -45.69
C GLN A 21 -36.77 9.35 -44.46
N LYS A 22 -36.60 10.48 -43.77
CA LYS A 22 -35.80 10.56 -42.55
C LYS A 22 -36.37 9.68 -41.44
N ASN A 23 -37.70 9.68 -41.27
CA ASN A 23 -38.39 8.83 -40.30
C ASN A 23 -38.29 7.34 -40.64
N LYS A 24 -38.45 6.95 -41.92
CA LYS A 24 -38.27 5.57 -42.37
C LYS A 24 -36.85 5.05 -42.07
N SER A 25 -35.83 5.86 -42.35
CA SER A 25 -34.44 5.51 -42.03
C SER A 25 -34.20 5.38 -40.53
N TYR A 26 -34.73 6.31 -39.72
CA TYR A 26 -34.61 6.26 -38.26
C TYR A 26 -35.27 5.01 -37.67
N ASN A 27 -36.47 4.67 -38.11
CA ASN A 27 -37.19 3.48 -37.64
C ASN A 27 -36.45 2.18 -38.02
N LYS A 28 -35.92 2.10 -39.26
CA LYS A 28 -35.10 0.96 -39.70
C LYS A 28 -33.84 0.76 -38.85
N TYR A 29 -33.19 1.85 -38.45
CA TYR A 29 -32.03 1.79 -37.54
C TYR A 29 -32.43 1.38 -36.11
N LYS A 30 -33.54 1.90 -35.60
CA LYS A 30 -34.06 1.56 -34.28
C LYS A 30 -34.45 0.09 -34.17
N GLU A 31 -35.06 -0.48 -35.20
CA GLU A 31 -35.39 -1.91 -35.27
C GLU A 31 -34.14 -2.80 -35.33
N LYS A 32 -33.11 -2.42 -36.11
CA LYS A 32 -31.81 -3.11 -36.12
C LYS A 32 -31.13 -3.09 -34.76
N TYR A 33 -31.19 -1.97 -34.05
CA TYR A 33 -30.60 -1.83 -32.71
C TYR A 33 -31.36 -2.65 -31.65
N ASN A 34 -32.69 -2.67 -31.73
CA ASN A 34 -33.51 -3.46 -30.81
C ASN A 34 -33.37 -4.97 -31.07
N THR A 35 -33.30 -5.41 -32.33
CA THR A 35 -33.08 -6.83 -32.66
C THR A 35 -31.70 -7.33 -32.26
N SER A 36 -30.64 -6.53 -32.41
CA SER A 36 -29.30 -6.89 -31.92
C SER A 36 -29.21 -6.91 -30.39
N ARG A 37 -29.95 -6.04 -29.69
CA ARG A 37 -30.07 -6.04 -28.23
C ARG A 37 -30.89 -7.21 -27.68
N ILE A 38 -31.97 -7.61 -28.36
CA ILE A 38 -32.82 -8.75 -27.98
C ILE A 38 -32.10 -10.09 -28.23
N ARG A 39 -31.23 -10.19 -29.24
CA ARG A 39 -30.41 -11.38 -29.50
C ARG A 39 -29.19 -11.53 -28.58
N SER A 40 -28.95 -10.59 -27.67
CA SER A 40 -28.04 -10.82 -26.53
C SER A 40 -28.86 -11.32 -25.34
N PRO A 41 -28.91 -12.64 -25.07
CA PRO A 41 -29.65 -13.13 -23.92
C PRO A 41 -28.91 -12.70 -22.66
N LYS A 42 -29.47 -11.71 -21.96
CA LYS A 42 -29.06 -11.30 -20.61
C LYS A 42 -29.43 -12.34 -19.53
N SER A 43 -29.93 -13.52 -19.90
CA SER A 43 -30.52 -14.50 -18.97
C SER A 43 -29.85 -15.87 -18.94
N GLU A 44 -28.84 -16.14 -19.77
CA GLU A 44 -28.08 -17.39 -19.65
C GLU A 44 -26.62 -17.07 -19.34
N VAL A 45 -26.23 -17.26 -18.08
CA VAL A 45 -24.82 -17.34 -17.73
C VAL A 45 -24.24 -18.46 -18.59
N SER A 46 -23.53 -18.09 -19.65
CA SER A 46 -22.86 -19.02 -20.56
C SER A 46 -22.23 -20.16 -19.76
N LYS A 47 -22.38 -21.41 -20.20
CA LYS A 47 -21.82 -22.60 -19.54
C LYS A 47 -20.33 -22.40 -19.19
N SER A 48 -19.59 -21.62 -19.99
CA SER A 48 -18.19 -21.27 -19.73
C SER A 48 -18.01 -20.30 -18.55
N ALA A 49 -18.93 -19.36 -18.34
CA ALA A 49 -18.94 -18.44 -17.19
C ALA A 49 -19.30 -19.17 -15.89
N LEU A 50 -20.26 -20.10 -15.93
CA LEU A 50 -20.58 -21.01 -14.82
C LEU A 50 -19.37 -21.88 -14.45
N TYR A 51 -18.71 -22.48 -15.45
CA TYR A 51 -17.51 -23.28 -15.25
C TYR A 51 -16.36 -22.47 -14.62
N LYS A 52 -16.10 -21.26 -15.12
CA LYS A 52 -15.08 -20.35 -14.54
C LYS A 52 -15.40 -19.94 -13.11
N ARG A 53 -16.68 -19.72 -12.77
CA ARG A 53 -17.11 -19.40 -11.40
C ARG A 53 -16.86 -20.58 -10.46
N ASN A 54 -17.22 -21.79 -10.88
CA ASN A 54 -17.01 -23.01 -10.09
C ASN A 54 -15.52 -23.32 -9.88
N GLN A 55 -14.66 -23.13 -10.89
CA GLN A 55 -13.22 -23.27 -10.72
C GLN A 55 -12.65 -22.27 -9.69
N ARG A 56 -13.05 -21.00 -9.76
CA ARG A 56 -12.61 -19.98 -8.80
C ARG A 56 -13.02 -20.33 -7.37
N GLN A 57 -14.23 -20.87 -7.19
CA GLN A 57 -14.72 -21.30 -5.89
C GLN A 57 -13.92 -22.49 -5.34
N LYS A 58 -13.64 -23.52 -6.16
CA LYS A 58 -12.77 -24.65 -5.78
C LYS A 58 -11.37 -24.21 -5.36
N MET A 59 -10.76 -23.28 -6.09
CA MET A 59 -9.43 -22.73 -5.75
C MET A 59 -9.45 -21.96 -4.42
N LYS A 60 -10.53 -21.22 -4.15
CA LYS A 60 -10.71 -20.49 -2.89
C LYS A 60 -10.84 -21.47 -1.71
N GLU A 61 -11.66 -22.51 -1.85
CA GLU A 61 -11.84 -23.55 -0.83
C GLU A 61 -10.55 -24.32 -0.53
N GLN A 62 -9.78 -24.69 -1.57
CA GLN A 62 -8.47 -25.35 -1.37
C GLN A 62 -7.49 -24.46 -0.59
N LYS A 63 -7.41 -23.18 -0.96
CA LYS A 63 -6.53 -22.21 -0.27
C LYS A 63 -6.94 -22.02 1.19
N GLU A 64 -8.24 -22.00 1.46
CA GLU A 64 -8.78 -21.88 2.81
C GLU A 64 -8.49 -23.12 3.66
N LYS A 65 -8.69 -24.33 3.12
CA LYS A 65 -8.30 -25.59 3.78
C LYS A 65 -6.80 -25.63 4.11
N GLN A 66 -5.94 -25.22 3.17
CA GLN A 66 -4.50 -25.18 3.39
C GLN A 66 -4.12 -24.15 4.47
N ASN A 67 -4.79 -23.00 4.51
CA ASN A 67 -4.59 -22.00 5.55
C ASN A 67 -5.06 -22.48 6.93
N GLN A 68 -6.21 -23.16 7.02
CA GLN A 68 -6.67 -23.77 8.26
C GLN A 68 -5.71 -24.84 8.77
N TYR A 69 -5.18 -25.70 7.89
CA TYR A 69 -4.17 -26.69 8.25
C TYR A 69 -2.90 -26.02 8.82
N LYS A 70 -2.40 -24.97 8.16
CA LYS A 70 -1.24 -24.19 8.63
C LYS A 70 -1.50 -23.51 9.99
N ARG A 71 -2.71 -23.03 10.26
CA ARG A 71 -3.10 -22.47 11.57
C ARG A 71 -3.09 -23.56 12.65
N ARG A 72 -3.79 -24.68 12.43
CA ARG A 72 -3.82 -25.82 13.36
C ARG A 72 -2.43 -26.38 13.68
N SER A 73 -1.53 -26.42 12.70
CA SER A 73 -0.13 -26.83 12.92
C SER A 73 0.66 -25.83 13.78
N ARG A 74 0.43 -24.53 13.61
CA ARG A 74 1.07 -23.49 14.45
C ARG A 74 0.60 -23.56 15.89
N ASP A 75 -0.69 -23.77 16.12
CA ASP A 75 -1.27 -23.82 17.47
C ASP A 75 -0.73 -25.02 18.26
N LYS A 76 -0.61 -26.19 17.61
CA LYS A 76 0.05 -27.37 18.21
C LYS A 76 1.52 -27.11 18.59
N THR A 77 2.25 -26.35 17.77
CA THR A 77 3.67 -26.08 18.02
C THR A 77 3.89 -25.00 19.10
N GLN A 78 2.93 -24.09 19.29
CA GLN A 78 3.00 -23.08 20.36
C GLN A 78 2.75 -23.69 21.74
N ASN A 79 1.83 -24.66 21.86
CA ASN A 79 1.57 -25.34 23.13
C ASN A 79 2.75 -26.20 23.60
N VAL A 80 3.44 -26.89 22.68
CA VAL A 80 4.66 -27.67 23.02
C VAL A 80 5.84 -26.76 23.44
N ARG A 81 5.91 -25.54 22.92
CA ARG A 81 6.99 -24.60 23.26
C ARG A 81 6.84 -23.92 24.61
N GLN A 82 5.65 -23.89 25.20
CA GLN A 82 5.48 -23.29 26.53
C GLN A 82 5.99 -24.20 27.65
N GLN A 83 5.97 -25.52 27.46
CA GLN A 83 6.41 -26.48 28.50
C GLN A 83 7.94 -26.66 28.59
N ASN A 84 8.70 -26.43 27.51
CA ASN A 84 10.16 -26.65 27.52
C ASN A 84 11.01 -25.39 27.85
N ASN A 85 10.42 -24.25 28.23
CA ASN A 85 11.18 -22.99 28.45
C ASN A 85 11.48 -22.67 29.93
N GLN A 86 11.25 -23.59 30.88
CA GLN A 86 11.51 -23.31 32.31
C GLN A 86 12.96 -23.56 32.75
N ASN A 87 13.78 -24.31 32.00
CA ASN A 87 15.13 -24.69 32.44
C ASN A 87 16.20 -24.49 31.35
N ASP A 88 16.33 -23.29 30.82
CA ASP A 88 17.59 -22.90 30.17
C ASP A 88 18.25 -21.84 31.05
N ASP A 89 19.01 -22.35 32.03
CA ASP A 89 20.01 -21.58 32.76
C ASP A 89 20.83 -20.75 31.78
N ILE A 90 21.10 -19.50 32.15
CA ILE A 90 21.94 -18.59 31.40
C ILE A 90 23.37 -18.72 31.96
N PRO A 91 24.26 -19.53 31.37
CA PRO A 91 25.67 -19.29 31.53
C PRO A 91 26.23 -18.69 30.24
N ASN A 92 26.67 -17.43 30.32
CA ASN A 92 27.71 -16.86 29.45
C ASN A 92 27.63 -17.22 27.95
N ALA A 93 26.49 -16.97 27.32
CA ALA A 93 26.25 -17.41 25.94
C ALA A 93 26.73 -16.38 24.91
N ILE A 94 27.94 -16.58 24.37
CA ILE A 94 28.21 -16.22 22.98
C ILE A 94 27.14 -16.93 22.14
N PHE A 95 26.20 -16.19 21.56
CA PHE A 95 25.10 -16.78 20.81
C PHE A 95 25.66 -17.67 19.68
N LYS A 96 25.49 -18.99 19.79
CA LYS A 96 25.98 -19.97 18.80
C LYS A 96 25.45 -19.71 17.38
N ASN A 97 24.29 -19.05 17.24
CA ASN A 97 23.66 -18.76 15.94
C ASN A 97 22.95 -17.39 15.98
N LYS A 98 22.97 -16.66 14.85
CA LYS A 98 22.20 -15.43 14.59
C LYS A 98 20.71 -15.56 14.97
N MET A 99 20.10 -16.71 14.72
CA MET A 99 18.69 -16.94 15.08
C MET A 99 18.45 -17.09 16.59
N ALA A 100 19.41 -17.66 17.32
CA ALA A 100 19.35 -17.72 18.78
C ALA A 100 19.44 -16.30 19.37
N LYS A 101 20.39 -15.50 18.87
CA LYS A 101 20.51 -14.07 19.23
C LYS A 101 19.20 -13.32 18.98
N TYR A 102 18.63 -13.46 17.78
CA TYR A 102 17.37 -12.80 17.43
C TYR A 102 16.22 -13.18 18.36
N ARG A 103 16.05 -14.48 18.67
CA ARG A 103 15.00 -14.96 19.57
C ARG A 103 15.18 -14.45 20.99
N ALA A 104 16.42 -14.42 21.50
CA ALA A 104 16.73 -13.88 22.81
C ALA A 104 16.44 -12.37 22.88
N LEU A 105 16.89 -11.60 21.88
CA LEU A 105 16.60 -10.16 21.79
C LEU A 105 15.10 -9.89 21.68
N LYS A 106 14.37 -10.71 20.93
CA LYS A 106 12.92 -10.61 20.82
C LYS A 106 12.23 -10.87 22.16
N ARG A 107 12.59 -11.94 22.87
CA ARG A 107 12.08 -12.22 24.23
C ARG A 107 12.35 -11.08 25.19
N LEU A 108 13.56 -10.50 25.15
CA LEU A 108 13.91 -9.35 25.98
C LEU A 108 13.09 -8.11 25.62
N LYS A 109 12.86 -7.84 24.33
CA LYS A 109 11.99 -6.75 23.87
C LYS A 109 10.55 -6.95 24.34
N ASP A 110 10.03 -8.17 24.24
CA ASP A 110 8.67 -8.53 24.62
C ASP A 110 8.48 -8.50 26.16
N ALA A 111 9.55 -8.73 26.94
CA ALA A 111 9.54 -8.65 28.39
C ALA A 111 9.61 -7.20 28.94
N LEU A 112 9.98 -6.22 28.10
CA LEU A 112 9.99 -4.81 28.50
C LEU A 112 8.56 -4.25 28.55
N PRO A 113 8.26 -3.29 29.45
CA PRO A 113 6.95 -2.66 29.51
C PRO A 113 6.62 -1.95 28.20
N ALA A 114 5.37 -2.05 27.76
CA ALA A 114 4.89 -1.46 26.52
C ALA A 114 4.97 0.08 26.50
N SER A 115 4.89 0.73 27.68
CA SER A 115 4.97 2.17 27.80
C SER A 115 6.41 2.68 27.54
N PRO A 116 6.61 3.63 26.60
CA PRO A 116 7.94 4.13 26.25
C PRO A 116 8.73 4.70 27.44
N SER A 117 8.07 5.44 28.33
CA SER A 117 8.73 6.07 29.48
C SER A 117 9.28 5.05 30.48
N LYS A 118 8.52 4.00 30.81
CA LYS A 118 9.00 2.94 31.72
C LYS A 118 10.10 2.11 31.07
N LYS A 119 10.00 1.84 29.77
CA LYS A 119 11.03 1.16 28.98
C LYS A 119 12.35 1.93 29.03
N GLN A 120 12.29 3.25 28.81
CA GLN A 120 13.46 4.13 28.91
C GLN A 120 14.07 4.15 30.32
N ALA A 121 13.24 4.22 31.36
CA ALA A 121 13.71 4.23 32.75
C ALA A 121 14.48 2.94 33.09
N ILE A 122 13.96 1.77 32.71
CA ILE A 122 14.61 0.47 32.95
C ILE A 122 15.93 0.38 32.17
N LEU A 123 15.95 0.79 30.90
CA LEU A 123 17.17 0.79 30.09
C LEU A 123 18.22 1.74 30.65
N LYS A 124 17.80 2.95 31.07
CA LYS A 124 18.69 3.94 31.71
C LYS A 124 19.26 3.38 33.02
N HIS A 125 18.42 2.77 33.85
CA HIS A 125 18.86 2.14 35.09
C HIS A 125 19.87 1.02 34.83
N TYR A 126 19.58 0.13 33.87
CA TYR A 126 20.50 -0.95 33.49
C TYR A 126 21.85 -0.42 32.98
N MET A 127 21.85 0.62 32.13
CA MET A 127 23.08 1.28 31.66
C MET A 127 23.88 1.93 32.80
N CYS A 128 23.19 2.46 33.82
CA CYS A 128 23.80 3.11 34.97
C CYS A 128 24.26 2.15 36.08
N VAL A 129 23.74 0.93 36.15
CA VAL A 129 24.06 -0.03 37.23
C VAL A 129 24.98 -1.14 36.74
N SER A 130 24.83 -1.62 35.51
CA SER A 130 25.62 -2.74 34.98
C SER A 130 27.07 -2.35 34.66
N PRO A 131 28.09 -2.98 35.28
CA PRO A 131 29.50 -2.71 35.00
C PRO A 131 29.89 -2.99 33.54
N THR A 132 29.35 -4.06 32.96
CA THR A 132 29.56 -4.42 31.55
C THR A 132 28.91 -3.41 30.62
N ALA A 133 27.72 -2.90 30.92
CA ALA A 133 27.09 -1.85 30.14
C ALA A 133 27.90 -0.54 30.17
N LYS A 134 28.39 -0.14 31.35
CA LYS A 134 29.28 1.02 31.50
C LYS A 134 30.57 0.86 30.69
N GLN A 135 31.16 -0.33 30.70
CA GLN A 135 32.39 -0.60 29.95
C GLN A 135 32.15 -0.57 28.43
N SER A 136 31.01 -1.10 27.96
CA SER A 136 30.59 -1.00 26.56
C SER A 136 30.34 0.45 26.14
N LEU A 137 29.72 1.26 26.99
CA LEU A 137 29.51 2.70 26.77
C LEU A 137 30.83 3.47 26.69
N LYS A 138 31.80 3.18 27.57
CA LYS A 138 33.14 3.79 27.50
C LYS A 138 33.91 3.41 26.23
N ARG A 139 33.62 2.25 25.63
CA ARG A 139 34.23 1.80 24.37
C ARG A 139 33.51 2.34 23.13
N GLN A 140 32.25 2.74 23.25
CA GLN A 140 31.54 3.44 22.18
C GLN A 140 31.92 4.92 22.25
N SER A 141 32.70 5.39 21.27
CA SER A 141 33.16 6.77 21.21
C SER A 141 31.98 7.75 21.20
N PRO A 142 32.14 8.97 21.75
CA PRO A 142 31.11 10.02 21.74
C PRO A 142 30.51 10.27 20.34
N SER A 143 31.26 9.93 19.29
CA SER A 143 30.83 9.99 17.89
C SER A 143 29.53 9.25 17.56
N LEU A 144 29.18 8.15 18.25
CA LEU A 144 27.93 7.42 17.92
C LEU A 144 26.71 8.23 18.38
N SER A 145 26.79 8.85 19.56
CA SER A 145 25.72 9.69 20.09
C SER A 145 25.51 10.95 19.25
N GLU A 146 26.60 11.55 18.77
CA GLU A 146 26.58 12.70 17.85
C GLU A 146 26.01 12.30 16.48
N LYS A 147 26.42 11.15 15.93
CA LYS A 147 25.87 10.62 14.66
C LYS A 147 24.38 10.31 14.74
N VAL A 148 23.91 9.78 15.86
CA VAL A 148 22.47 9.54 16.07
C VAL A 148 21.71 10.87 16.12
N LEU A 149 22.24 11.87 16.82
CA LEU A 149 21.64 13.21 16.86
C LEU A 149 21.64 13.89 15.48
N GLU A 150 22.72 13.74 14.71
CA GLU A 150 22.82 14.26 13.34
C GLU A 150 21.81 13.59 12.41
N ASN A 151 21.67 12.27 12.48
CA ASN A 151 20.66 11.52 11.74
C ASN A 151 19.24 11.95 12.11
N MET A 152 18.96 12.19 13.40
CA MET A 152 17.66 12.71 13.85
C MET A 152 17.39 14.11 13.31
N LYS A 153 18.40 15.01 13.32
CA LYS A 153 18.29 16.35 12.71
C LYS A 153 18.00 16.26 11.22
N GLY A 154 18.70 15.38 10.50
CA GLY A 154 18.48 15.12 9.07
C GLY A 154 17.04 14.66 8.78
N PHE A 155 16.54 13.69 9.55
CA PHE A 155 15.18 13.18 9.39
C PHE A 155 14.11 14.26 9.64
N ILE A 156 14.29 15.09 10.67
CA ILE A 156 13.38 16.20 10.97
C ILE A 156 13.41 17.23 9.83
N HIS A 157 14.60 17.55 9.31
CA HIS A 157 14.74 18.50 8.21
C HIS A 157 14.05 17.99 6.94
N GLU A 158 14.28 16.73 6.56
CA GLU A 158 13.64 16.11 5.40
C GLU A 158 12.10 16.11 5.54
N THR A 159 11.59 15.77 6.72
CA THR A 159 10.15 15.77 7.00
C THR A 159 9.55 17.17 6.86
N LYS A 160 10.25 18.21 7.34
CA LYS A 160 9.83 19.61 7.17
C LYS A 160 9.84 20.03 5.70
N GLN A 161 10.85 19.64 4.93
CA GLN A 161 10.90 19.93 3.49
C GLN A 161 9.77 19.24 2.73
N LYS A 162 9.47 17.98 3.02
CA LYS A 162 8.33 17.26 2.41
C LYS A 162 7.00 17.96 2.68
N ARG A 163 6.73 18.35 3.93
CA ARG A 163 5.51 19.12 4.27
C ARG A 163 5.42 20.44 3.51
N ASN A 164 6.53 21.14 3.32
CA ASN A 164 6.56 22.38 2.53
C ASN A 164 6.28 22.12 1.05
N TYR A 165 6.88 21.07 0.47
CA TYR A 165 6.61 20.65 -0.91
C TYR A 165 5.14 20.28 -1.13
N ASP A 166 4.55 19.52 -0.22
CA ASP A 166 3.14 19.13 -0.29
C ASP A 166 2.21 20.35 -0.16
N ALA A 167 2.52 21.29 0.74
CA ALA A 167 1.77 22.53 0.88
C ALA A 167 1.84 23.40 -0.38
N ARG A 168 3.02 23.53 -1.00
CA ARG A 168 3.19 24.24 -2.28
C ARG A 168 2.41 23.55 -3.40
N ASN A 169 2.49 22.23 -3.50
CA ASN A 169 1.71 21.48 -4.48
C ASN A 169 0.20 21.66 -4.28
N ALA A 170 -0.27 21.64 -3.04
CA ALA A 170 -1.67 21.91 -2.74
C ALA A 170 -2.08 23.32 -3.18
N MET A 171 -1.25 24.34 -2.93
CA MET A 171 -1.48 25.70 -3.43
C MET A 171 -1.47 25.76 -4.95
N HIS A 172 -0.53 25.09 -5.64
CA HIS A 172 -0.53 25.03 -7.10
C HIS A 172 -1.82 24.38 -7.65
N VAL A 173 -2.33 23.35 -6.98
CA VAL A 173 -3.60 22.72 -7.35
C VAL A 173 -4.78 23.67 -7.16
N ILE A 174 -4.83 24.38 -6.03
CA ILE A 174 -5.88 25.36 -5.74
C ILE A 174 -5.82 26.51 -6.74
N SER A 175 -4.65 27.12 -6.95
CA SER A 175 -4.48 28.23 -7.90
C SER A 175 -4.83 27.83 -9.33
N ALA A 176 -4.39 26.66 -9.80
CA ALA A 176 -4.75 26.18 -11.13
C ALA A 176 -6.26 25.89 -11.27
N SER A 177 -6.92 25.44 -10.19
CA SER A 177 -8.37 25.26 -10.18
C SER A 177 -9.12 26.58 -10.29
N VAL A 178 -8.61 27.64 -9.66
CA VAL A 178 -9.18 29.00 -9.74
C VAL A 178 -8.94 29.63 -11.11
N SER A 179 -7.75 29.47 -11.68
CA SER A 179 -7.37 30.05 -12.98
C SER A 179 -7.88 29.26 -14.19
N GLY A 180 -8.47 28.07 -14.00
CA GLY A 180 -8.92 27.20 -15.09
C GLY A 180 -7.79 26.53 -15.87
N GLU A 181 -6.56 26.56 -15.35
CA GLU A 181 -5.38 25.99 -16.00
C GLU A 181 -5.32 24.48 -15.80
N LYS A 182 -5.03 23.73 -16.86
CA LYS A 182 -4.78 22.28 -16.76
C LYS A 182 -3.39 22.05 -16.17
N ILE A 183 -3.35 21.56 -14.93
CA ILE A 183 -2.11 21.08 -14.30
C ILE A 183 -1.57 19.91 -15.13
N GLN A 184 -0.51 20.14 -15.90
CA GLN A 184 0.28 19.04 -16.43
C GLN A 184 0.91 18.33 -15.23
N LYS A 185 0.71 17.02 -15.13
CA LYS A 185 1.37 16.20 -14.11
C LYS A 185 2.88 16.32 -14.35
N GLU A 186 3.55 17.19 -13.62
CA GLU A 186 5.01 17.25 -13.65
C GLU A 186 5.52 15.85 -13.34
N LYS A 187 6.31 15.31 -14.27
CA LYS A 187 7.01 14.05 -14.05
C LYS A 187 7.88 14.29 -12.83
N LYS A 188 7.49 13.71 -11.70
CA LYS A 188 8.30 13.65 -10.48
C LYS A 188 9.73 13.41 -10.93
N ALA A 189 10.60 14.41 -10.78
CA ALA A 189 12.02 14.20 -10.88
C ALA A 189 12.31 13.19 -9.77
N LYS A 190 12.40 11.91 -10.15
CA LYS A 190 12.96 10.90 -9.28
C LYS A 190 14.37 11.39 -9.06
N GLN A 191 14.62 12.07 -7.94
CA GLN A 191 15.95 12.09 -7.36
C GLN A 191 16.33 10.62 -7.25
N ARG A 192 17.14 10.14 -8.21
CA ARG A 192 17.97 8.98 -7.99
C ARG A 192 18.88 9.40 -6.86
N VAL A 193 18.46 9.13 -5.64
CA VAL A 193 19.39 8.97 -4.54
C VAL A 193 20.21 7.75 -4.96
N SER A 194 21.41 7.97 -5.51
CA SER A 194 22.40 6.91 -5.54
C SER A 194 22.64 6.57 -4.08
N TRP A 195 22.09 5.43 -3.67
CA TRP A 195 22.52 4.81 -2.45
C TRP A 195 23.93 4.29 -2.74
N ASP A 196 24.93 5.17 -2.62
CA ASP A 196 26.27 4.74 -2.29
C ASP A 196 26.24 4.31 -0.81
N CYS A 197 25.45 3.28 -0.54
CA CYS A 197 25.56 2.50 0.66
C CYS A 197 26.86 1.75 0.56
N THR A 198 27.93 2.37 1.04
CA THR A 198 29.00 1.58 1.62
C THR A 198 28.35 0.66 2.66
N ARG A 199 28.68 -0.63 2.56
CA ARG A 199 28.00 -1.76 3.21
C ARG A 199 27.93 -1.67 4.76
N GLY A 200 28.52 -0.64 5.35
CA GLY A 200 28.54 -0.35 6.80
C GLY A 200 27.32 0.40 7.33
N ASP A 201 26.66 1.26 6.54
CA ASP A 201 25.65 2.20 7.07
C ASP A 201 24.27 1.56 7.27
N PHE A 202 23.99 0.46 6.56
CA PHE A 202 22.72 -0.27 6.69
C PHE A 202 22.58 -1.02 8.02
N LEU A 203 23.68 -1.28 8.73
CA LEU A 203 23.65 -1.93 10.04
C LEU A 203 23.21 -0.97 11.15
N ALA A 204 23.63 0.30 11.09
CA ALA A 204 23.28 1.29 12.11
C ALA A 204 21.78 1.65 12.12
N VAL A 205 21.16 1.78 10.94
CA VAL A 205 19.73 2.14 10.85
C VAL A 205 18.81 0.95 11.19
N LYS A 206 19.22 -0.29 10.87
CA LYS A 206 18.47 -1.49 11.29
C LYS A 206 18.55 -1.74 12.79
N GLU A 207 19.67 -1.43 13.44
CA GLU A 207 19.78 -1.52 14.89
C GLU A 207 18.94 -0.43 15.59
N PHE A 208 18.78 0.75 15.00
CA PHE A 208 17.94 1.82 15.54
C PHE A 208 16.42 1.55 15.40
N ALA A 209 15.98 0.99 14.27
CA ALA A 209 14.57 0.62 14.06
C ALA A 209 14.11 -0.59 14.90
N LEU A 210 15.04 -1.35 15.48
CA LEU A 210 14.72 -2.41 16.43
C LEU A 210 14.57 -1.92 17.88
N LEU A 211 15.05 -0.70 18.17
CA LEU A 211 15.02 -0.09 19.52
C LEU A 211 13.72 0.67 19.83
N PHE A 212 12.95 1.08 18.81
CA PHE A 212 11.58 1.56 18.96
C PHE A 212 10.58 0.41 18.75
#